data_AF-A0A0D0SAU8-F1
#
_entry.id   AF-A0A0D0SAU8-F1
#
_cell.length_a   1.000
_cell.length_b   1.000
_cell.length_c   1.000
_cell.angle_alpha   90.00
_cell.angle_beta   90.00
_cell.angle_gamma   90.00
#
_symmetry.space_group_name_H-M   'P 1'
#
loop_
_entity.id
_entity.type
_entity.pdbx_description
1 polymer ?
#
loop_
_entity_poly.entity_id
_entity_poly.type
_entity_poly.pdbx_seq_one_letter_code
_entity_poly.pdbx_strand_id
1 'polypeptide(L)'
;MTKKKNLLSIMMTLILAVAMVVTMTAPTFAENKATDTTITVPNTDTHTYEVYQIFTGELSEGVLSNVEWGKNGTGTEGQAVDAAILKALQDANASGATNTSKLAVIEKYVNLNSKKFGTVSKDSQLTVKTGYYLLKDVDANIIGTDTFTKYVVQVVGPTTITRKADTPEMEKKVKEKNDSTGVTSDWQDASDYDIGDDVPYQISTKIVSNYADYEHYYLSFNDKMEAGLTFNNDVKVFVNGIEVNGFTTVIGEQAGDYTFVTSCLDITTLIYGEDNRKIKADDIITVTYSAKLNENAVIGSTGNKNTANMEFSNNPNSTGDGKTKPDNPGKTPDDTVITFTYKTVVNKVDQDGIALPRAGFTLYKYDDSTKDYVLVEKIGVSDATSFTFSGLDAGQYKLSETDTPPGYNTIDDILFTIESAWGEEDGMKNLELTSLTVTRGTGAKKVDLTKGQTPEFTVDITKTAADAVGNVNTTVKNQKGSTLPSTGGIGTTIFYVIGGILVLIAGVLLVTKRRMNK
;
A
#
# COMPACT_ATOMS: atom_id res chain seq x y z
N MET A 1 7.10 -11.55 16.35
CA MET A 1 8.01 -12.65 15.92
C MET A 1 7.58 -13.96 16.55
N THR A 2 6.86 -14.81 15.80
CA THR A 2 6.65 -16.21 16.13
C THR A 2 7.00 -16.99 14.87
N LYS A 3 8.22 -17.54 14.82
CA LYS A 3 8.67 -18.40 13.72
C LYS A 3 7.77 -19.63 13.69
N LYS A 4 6.70 -19.62 12.90
CA LYS A 4 6.06 -20.85 12.43
C LYS A 4 7.12 -21.56 11.59
N LYS A 5 7.69 -22.63 12.14
CA LYS A 5 8.43 -23.61 11.36
C LYS A 5 7.44 -24.20 10.37
N ASN A 6 7.46 -23.71 9.13
CA ASN A 6 6.73 -24.33 8.03
C ASN A 6 7.38 -25.70 7.79
N LEU A 7 6.73 -26.74 8.33
CA LEU A 7 7.08 -28.12 8.10
C LEU A 7 6.84 -28.38 6.61
N LEU A 8 7.91 -28.51 5.82
CA LEU A 8 7.86 -29.04 4.47
C LEU A 8 7.18 -30.41 4.52
N SER A 9 5.94 -30.50 4.02
CA SER A 9 5.27 -31.78 3.77
C SER A 9 5.44 -32.14 2.30
N ILE A 10 6.55 -32.78 1.99
CA ILE A 10 6.79 -33.42 0.70
C ILE A 10 6.13 -34.81 0.76
N MET A 11 5.02 -35.02 0.05
CA MET A 11 4.67 -36.37 -0.40
C MET A 11 4.28 -36.37 -1.87
N MET A 12 5.12 -36.97 -2.71
CA MET A 12 4.66 -38.11 -3.49
C MET A 12 4.93 -39.33 -2.61
N THR A 13 3.92 -40.08 -2.22
CA THR A 13 4.15 -41.42 -1.68
C THR A 13 4.48 -42.35 -2.84
N LEU A 14 5.66 -42.16 -3.44
CA LEU A 14 6.23 -43.10 -4.39
C LEU A 14 7.23 -43.97 -3.64
N ILE A 15 6.71 -44.92 -2.89
CA ILE A 15 7.38 -46.19 -2.65
C ILE A 15 6.32 -47.27 -2.88
N LEU A 16 5.82 -47.32 -4.12
CA LEU A 16 5.27 -48.58 -4.62
C LEU A 16 6.21 -49.07 -5.69
N ALA A 17 6.82 -50.23 -5.47
CA ALA A 17 7.48 -50.92 -6.57
C ALA A 17 6.38 -51.44 -7.49
N VAL A 18 6.51 -51.22 -8.78
CA VAL A 18 5.65 -51.87 -9.77
C VAL A 18 6.36 -53.15 -10.15
N ALA A 19 5.74 -54.32 -10.07
CA ALA A 19 6.42 -55.56 -10.46
C ALA A 19 6.31 -55.80 -11.97
N MET A 20 7.41 -56.20 -12.63
CA MET A 20 7.30 -56.80 -13.96
C MET A 20 6.78 -58.22 -13.81
N VAL A 21 5.62 -58.52 -14.39
CA VAL A 21 5.18 -59.90 -14.53
C VAL A 21 6.09 -60.56 -15.56
N VAL A 22 7.03 -61.40 -15.09
CA VAL A 22 7.70 -62.37 -15.95
C VAL A 22 6.64 -63.40 -16.32
N THR A 23 6.36 -63.57 -17.62
CA THR A 23 5.46 -64.59 -18.15
C THR A 23 6.02 -65.99 -17.91
N MET A 24 5.91 -66.48 -16.68
CA MET A 24 5.97 -67.91 -16.40
C MET A 24 4.53 -68.41 -16.41
N THR A 25 4.23 -69.31 -17.33
CA THR A 25 3.03 -70.15 -17.27
C THR A 25 2.97 -70.79 -15.88
N ALA A 26 2.08 -70.31 -15.01
CA ALA A 26 1.92 -70.80 -13.66
C ALA A 26 0.48 -71.29 -13.42
N PRO A 27 0.31 -72.33 -12.59
CA PRO A 27 -0.99 -72.90 -12.24
C PRO A 27 -1.84 -71.88 -11.48
N THR A 28 -3.16 -72.03 -11.60
CA THR A 28 -4.21 -71.26 -10.93
C THR A 28 -3.95 -71.09 -9.42
N PHE A 29 -3.41 -69.94 -9.02
CA PHE A 29 -3.52 -69.40 -7.66
C PHE A 29 -4.86 -68.65 -7.53
N ALA A 30 -5.41 -68.60 -6.31
CA ALA A 30 -6.67 -67.94 -6.01
C ALA A 30 -6.71 -66.49 -6.55
N GLU A 31 -7.82 -66.11 -7.19
CA GLU A 31 -8.09 -64.76 -7.73
C GLU A 31 -8.04 -63.70 -6.61
N ASN A 32 -6.89 -63.06 -6.38
CA ASN A 32 -6.77 -61.89 -5.52
C ASN A 32 -7.03 -60.60 -6.32
N LYS A 33 -8.25 -60.41 -6.84
CA LYS A 33 -8.60 -59.24 -7.68
C LYS A 33 -8.35 -57.91 -6.96
N ALA A 34 -8.11 -56.86 -7.75
CA ALA A 34 -8.05 -55.47 -7.27
C ALA A 34 -9.22 -55.15 -6.31
N THR A 35 -8.90 -54.77 -5.08
CA THR A 35 -9.88 -54.48 -4.03
C THR A 35 -10.30 -53.02 -4.04
N ASP A 36 -11.54 -52.76 -3.62
CA ASP A 36 -12.07 -51.42 -3.42
C ASP A 36 -11.41 -50.75 -2.20
N THR A 37 -11.22 -49.45 -2.31
CA THR A 37 -10.60 -48.57 -1.31
C THR A 37 -11.10 -47.14 -1.55
N THR A 38 -10.78 -46.19 -0.65
CA THR A 38 -11.28 -44.82 -0.74
C THR A 38 -10.16 -43.79 -0.86
N ILE A 39 -10.44 -42.74 -1.64
CA ILE A 39 -9.68 -41.50 -1.66
C ILE A 39 -10.45 -40.48 -0.82
N THR A 40 -9.73 -39.79 0.07
CA THR A 40 -10.30 -38.79 0.99
C THR A 40 -9.48 -37.50 0.97
N VAL A 41 -10.16 -36.39 1.23
CA VAL A 41 -9.57 -35.06 1.39
C VAL A 41 -9.72 -34.63 2.85
N PRO A 42 -8.69 -34.05 3.49
CA PRO A 42 -8.81 -33.60 4.87
C PRO A 42 -9.86 -32.49 5.00
N ASN A 43 -10.53 -32.44 6.15
CA ASN A 43 -11.58 -31.45 6.43
C ASN A 43 -11.11 -29.98 6.37
N THR A 44 -9.79 -29.75 6.44
CA THR A 44 -9.17 -28.42 6.35
C THR A 44 -8.98 -27.94 4.91
N ASP A 45 -9.13 -28.80 3.92
CA ASP A 45 -8.89 -28.48 2.51
C ASP A 45 -10.22 -28.14 1.82
N THR A 46 -10.29 -26.94 1.26
CA THR A 46 -11.47 -26.39 0.58
C THR A 46 -11.56 -26.81 -0.89
N HIS A 47 -10.55 -27.49 -1.43
CA HIS A 47 -10.48 -27.83 -2.83
C HIS A 47 -11.35 -29.05 -3.17
N THR A 48 -11.67 -29.15 -4.46
CA THR A 48 -12.24 -30.35 -5.07
C THR A 48 -11.31 -30.82 -6.17
N TYR A 49 -11.05 -32.12 -6.20
CA TYR A 49 -10.14 -32.73 -7.17
C TYR A 49 -10.90 -33.59 -8.16
N GLU A 50 -10.56 -33.44 -9.44
CA GLU A 50 -10.83 -34.41 -10.50
C GLU A 50 -9.86 -35.57 -10.38
N VAL A 51 -10.38 -36.79 -10.39
CA VAL A 51 -9.58 -38.01 -10.25
C VAL A 51 -9.48 -38.72 -11.59
N TYR A 52 -8.27 -39.05 -12.00
CA TYR A 52 -7.96 -39.77 -13.24
C TYR A 52 -7.29 -41.11 -12.91
N GLN A 53 -7.94 -42.22 -13.29
CA GLN A 53 -7.45 -43.58 -13.08
C GLN A 53 -6.48 -43.97 -14.20
N ILE A 54 -5.18 -43.94 -13.91
CA ILE A 54 -4.13 -44.27 -14.88
C ILE A 54 -3.99 -45.78 -15.00
N PHE A 55 -3.86 -46.47 -13.86
CA PHE A 55 -3.67 -47.90 -13.78
C PHE A 55 -4.54 -48.52 -12.68
N THR A 56 -4.87 -49.80 -12.83
CA THR A 56 -5.37 -50.66 -11.75
C THR A 56 -4.42 -51.82 -11.52
N GLY A 57 -4.45 -52.41 -10.33
CA GLY A 57 -3.65 -53.60 -10.05
C GLY A 57 -3.90 -54.14 -8.66
N GLU A 58 -3.17 -55.19 -8.33
CA GLU A 58 -3.24 -55.88 -7.05
C GLU A 58 -2.12 -55.35 -6.16
N LEU A 59 -2.48 -54.80 -5.00
CA LEU A 59 -1.51 -54.28 -4.03
C LEU A 59 -1.21 -55.32 -2.96
N SER A 60 0.06 -55.70 -2.86
CA SER A 60 0.57 -56.56 -1.80
C SER A 60 1.94 -56.06 -1.36
N GLU A 61 2.19 -55.97 -0.04
CA GLU A 61 3.49 -55.55 0.54
C GLU A 61 4.09 -54.26 -0.04
N GLY A 62 3.25 -53.30 -0.45
CA GLY A 62 3.73 -52.06 -1.09
C GLY A 62 4.25 -52.27 -2.51
N VAL A 63 3.74 -53.28 -3.21
CA VAL A 63 4.02 -53.57 -4.62
C VAL A 63 2.70 -53.68 -5.38
N LEU A 64 2.60 -52.98 -6.52
CA LEU A 64 1.46 -53.13 -7.44
C LEU A 64 1.84 -54.16 -8.50
N SER A 65 1.16 -55.31 -8.49
CA SER A 65 1.28 -56.37 -9.47
C SER A 65 0.04 -56.44 -10.37
N ASN A 66 0.12 -57.22 -11.45
CA ASN A 66 -0.99 -57.44 -12.38
C ASN A 66 -1.58 -56.10 -12.88
N VAL A 67 -0.68 -55.21 -13.31
CA VAL A 67 -1.04 -53.83 -13.64
C VAL A 67 -1.75 -53.78 -14.99
N GLU A 68 -2.95 -53.23 -14.97
CA GLU A 68 -3.81 -53.01 -16.14
C GLU A 68 -4.05 -51.51 -16.35
N TRP A 69 -4.32 -51.14 -17.58
CA TRP A 69 -4.72 -49.78 -17.94
C TRP A 69 -6.07 -49.42 -17.31
N GLY A 70 -6.10 -48.27 -16.64
CA GLY A 70 -7.32 -47.67 -16.10
C GLY A 70 -8.09 -46.87 -17.16
N LYS A 71 -9.26 -46.35 -16.77
CA LYS A 71 -10.16 -45.57 -17.66
C LYS A 71 -9.54 -44.33 -18.28
N ASN A 72 -8.55 -43.74 -17.60
CA ASN A 72 -7.90 -42.52 -18.02
C ASN A 72 -6.44 -42.75 -18.44
N GLY A 73 -6.03 -44.01 -18.58
CA GLY A 73 -4.73 -44.36 -19.13
C GLY A 73 -4.62 -44.06 -20.63
N THR A 74 -3.40 -44.04 -21.16
CA THR A 74 -3.16 -43.90 -22.61
C THR A 74 -3.31 -45.20 -23.38
N GLY A 75 -3.29 -46.36 -22.70
CA GLY A 75 -3.63 -47.66 -23.28
C GLY A 75 -5.12 -48.01 -23.23
N THR A 76 -5.45 -49.24 -23.62
CA THR A 76 -6.83 -49.75 -23.63
C THR A 76 -7.23 -50.27 -22.25
N GLU A 77 -8.32 -49.74 -21.67
CA GLU A 77 -8.84 -50.14 -20.35
C GLU A 77 -8.89 -51.66 -20.17
N GLY A 78 -8.37 -52.15 -19.03
CA GLY A 78 -8.34 -53.56 -18.66
C GLY A 78 -7.29 -54.41 -19.39
N GLN A 79 -6.49 -53.84 -20.29
CA GLN A 79 -5.34 -54.53 -20.87
C GLN A 79 -4.12 -54.41 -19.96
N ALA A 80 -3.30 -55.46 -19.93
CA ALA A 80 -2.03 -55.45 -19.21
C ALA A 80 -1.10 -54.35 -19.73
N VAL A 81 -0.39 -53.70 -18.81
CA VAL A 81 0.58 -52.64 -19.14
C VAL A 81 1.90 -53.26 -19.58
N ASP A 82 2.47 -52.75 -20.68
CA ASP A 82 3.72 -53.25 -21.24
C ASP A 82 4.90 -53.16 -20.26
N ALA A 83 5.76 -54.19 -20.27
CA ALA A 83 6.92 -54.27 -19.39
C ALA A 83 7.87 -53.07 -19.51
N ALA A 84 8.00 -52.47 -20.70
CA ALA A 84 8.81 -51.27 -20.91
C ALA A 84 8.25 -50.03 -20.18
N ILE A 85 6.92 -49.90 -20.07
CA ILE A 85 6.26 -48.81 -19.34
C ILE A 85 6.41 -49.03 -17.84
N LEU A 86 6.21 -50.26 -17.36
CA LEU A 86 6.45 -50.62 -15.96
C LEU A 86 7.92 -50.36 -15.58
N LYS A 87 8.87 -50.64 -16.48
CA LYS A 87 10.30 -50.32 -16.30
C LYS A 87 10.51 -48.82 -16.13
N ALA A 88 9.93 -48.00 -17.00
CA ALA A 88 10.08 -46.54 -16.93
C ALA A 88 9.54 -45.97 -15.62
N LEU A 89 8.41 -46.48 -15.13
CA LEU A 89 7.83 -46.10 -13.84
C LEU A 89 8.69 -46.55 -12.65
N GLN A 90 9.26 -47.76 -12.70
CA GLN A 90 10.21 -48.24 -11.69
C GLN A 90 11.49 -47.39 -11.66
N ASP A 91 12.06 -47.09 -12.83
CA ASP A 91 13.28 -46.30 -12.95
C ASP A 91 13.07 -44.86 -12.48
N ALA A 92 11.89 -44.28 -12.73
CA ALA A 92 11.49 -43.01 -12.14
C ALA A 92 11.45 -43.06 -10.61
N ASN A 93 11.18 -44.22 -10.03
CA ASN A 93 11.17 -44.42 -8.58
C ASN A 93 12.54 -44.75 -7.96
N ALA A 94 13.63 -44.68 -8.74
CA ALA A 94 14.97 -44.89 -8.22
C ALA A 94 15.34 -43.90 -7.10
N SER A 95 16.25 -44.33 -6.22
CA SER A 95 16.75 -43.51 -5.11
C SER A 95 17.39 -42.22 -5.64
N GLY A 96 16.92 -41.06 -5.16
CA GLY A 96 17.44 -39.74 -5.54
C GLY A 96 16.64 -39.00 -6.62
N ALA A 97 15.64 -39.62 -7.26
CA ALA A 97 14.76 -38.92 -8.21
C ALA A 97 13.85 -37.90 -7.50
N THR A 98 13.76 -36.68 -8.06
CA THR A 98 12.86 -35.64 -7.56
C THR A 98 11.40 -35.96 -7.87
N ASN A 99 10.47 -35.43 -7.07
CA ASN A 99 9.03 -35.61 -7.34
C ASN A 99 8.62 -35.02 -8.70
N THR A 100 9.22 -33.91 -9.13
CA THR A 100 8.97 -33.33 -10.46
C THR A 100 9.38 -34.29 -11.56
N SER A 101 10.56 -34.92 -11.45
CA SER A 101 11.02 -35.91 -12.42
C SER A 101 10.11 -37.16 -12.46
N LYS A 102 9.59 -37.57 -11.31
CA LYS A 102 8.60 -38.67 -11.21
C LYS A 102 7.28 -38.31 -11.91
N LEU A 103 6.76 -37.10 -11.65
CA LEU A 103 5.51 -36.62 -12.25
C LEU A 103 5.59 -36.60 -13.77
N ALA A 104 6.69 -36.05 -14.31
CA ALA A 104 6.91 -35.95 -15.76
C ALA A 104 6.93 -37.31 -16.48
N VAL A 105 7.26 -38.41 -15.78
CA VAL A 105 7.16 -39.76 -16.34
C VAL A 105 5.71 -40.25 -16.31
N ILE A 106 5.00 -40.01 -15.21
CA ILE A 106 3.61 -40.44 -14.99
C ILE A 106 2.66 -39.73 -15.96
N GLU A 107 2.86 -38.44 -16.21
CA GLU A 107 2.04 -37.63 -17.11
C GLU A 107 1.99 -38.16 -18.55
N LYS A 108 3.01 -38.92 -18.98
CA LYS A 108 3.02 -39.57 -20.30
C LYS A 108 1.96 -40.67 -20.46
N TYR A 109 1.42 -41.15 -19.35
CA TYR A 109 0.54 -42.32 -19.32
C TYR A 109 -0.90 -41.99 -18.92
N VAL A 110 -1.23 -40.71 -18.71
CA VAL A 110 -2.59 -40.25 -18.42
C VAL A 110 -3.17 -39.44 -19.58
N ASN A 111 -4.46 -39.64 -19.86
CA ASN A 111 -5.22 -38.84 -20.81
C ASN A 111 -6.13 -37.86 -20.05
N LEU A 112 -5.64 -36.65 -19.78
CA LEU A 112 -6.41 -35.61 -19.07
C LEU A 112 -7.60 -35.05 -19.85
N ASN A 113 -7.62 -35.25 -21.18
CA ASN A 113 -8.73 -34.84 -22.04
C ASN A 113 -9.88 -35.87 -22.04
N SER A 114 -9.69 -37.03 -21.42
CA SER A 114 -10.75 -38.02 -21.23
C SER A 114 -11.72 -37.60 -20.14
N LYS A 115 -12.92 -38.21 -20.10
CA LYS A 115 -13.86 -38.00 -19.00
C LYS A 115 -13.21 -38.47 -17.69
N LYS A 116 -13.09 -37.57 -16.71
CA LYS A 116 -12.59 -37.90 -15.35
C LYS A 116 -13.29 -39.13 -14.78
N PHE A 117 -12.54 -39.92 -13.99
CA PHE A 117 -13.08 -41.10 -13.30
C PHE A 117 -14.14 -40.70 -12.27
N GLY A 118 -13.85 -39.64 -11.53
CA GLY A 118 -14.73 -39.09 -10.50
C GLY A 118 -14.19 -37.79 -9.92
N THR A 119 -14.80 -37.34 -8.83
CA THR A 119 -14.35 -36.18 -8.05
C THR A 119 -14.27 -36.53 -6.57
N VAL A 120 -13.39 -35.86 -5.84
CA VAL A 120 -13.24 -36.02 -4.39
C VAL A 120 -13.06 -34.65 -3.72
N SER A 121 -13.67 -34.47 -2.55
CA SER A 121 -13.56 -33.26 -1.71
C SER A 121 -13.67 -33.64 -0.23
N LYS A 122 -13.53 -32.65 0.68
CA LYS A 122 -13.72 -32.90 2.11
C LYS A 122 -15.12 -33.44 2.46
N ASP A 123 -16.12 -33.09 1.65
CA ASP A 123 -17.53 -33.45 1.86
C ASP A 123 -17.93 -34.70 1.06
N SER A 124 -17.05 -35.20 0.17
CA SER A 124 -17.34 -36.32 -0.72
C SER A 124 -16.11 -37.18 -0.98
N GLN A 125 -16.06 -38.37 -0.35
CA GLN A 125 -15.07 -39.40 -0.65
C GLN A 125 -15.34 -40.09 -1.99
N LEU A 126 -14.30 -40.70 -2.59
CA LEU A 126 -14.42 -41.45 -3.83
C LEU A 126 -13.94 -42.89 -3.64
N THR A 127 -14.82 -43.86 -3.89
CA THR A 127 -14.46 -45.28 -3.92
C THR A 127 -13.79 -45.63 -5.23
N VAL A 128 -12.62 -46.27 -5.15
CA VAL A 128 -11.78 -46.62 -6.28
C VAL A 128 -11.21 -48.03 -6.09
N LYS A 129 -10.85 -48.70 -7.18
CA LYS A 129 -10.03 -49.90 -7.11
C LYS A 129 -8.60 -49.54 -6.74
N THR A 130 -7.87 -50.51 -6.22
CA THR A 130 -6.43 -50.33 -6.03
C THR A 130 -5.73 -50.08 -7.37
N GLY A 131 -4.83 -49.10 -7.39
CA GLY A 131 -4.27 -48.61 -8.64
C GLY A 131 -3.48 -47.32 -8.49
N TYR A 132 -3.24 -46.68 -9.63
CA TYR A 132 -2.46 -45.45 -9.76
C TYR A 132 -3.35 -44.34 -10.29
N TYR A 133 -3.47 -43.25 -9.53
CA TYR A 133 -4.38 -42.15 -9.81
C TYR A 133 -3.64 -40.83 -9.83
N LEU A 134 -4.03 -39.96 -10.75
CA LEU A 134 -3.61 -38.57 -10.78
C LEU A 134 -4.79 -37.67 -10.46
N LEU A 135 -4.57 -36.73 -9.55
CA LEU A 135 -5.57 -35.82 -9.05
C LEU A 135 -5.23 -34.41 -9.51
N LYS A 136 -6.20 -33.76 -10.15
CA LYS A 136 -6.14 -32.40 -10.69
C LYS A 136 -7.17 -31.54 -9.98
N ASP A 137 -6.81 -30.33 -9.57
CA ASP A 137 -7.79 -29.37 -9.04
C ASP A 137 -8.89 -29.07 -10.06
N VAL A 138 -10.13 -28.90 -9.59
CA VAL A 138 -11.21 -28.38 -10.41
C VAL A 138 -10.98 -26.88 -10.64
N ASP A 139 -10.69 -26.50 -11.88
CA ASP A 139 -10.29 -25.13 -12.27
C ASP A 139 -11.28 -24.04 -11.80
N ALA A 140 -12.59 -24.33 -11.79
CA ALA A 140 -13.62 -23.35 -11.41
C ALA A 140 -13.66 -22.98 -9.92
N ASN A 141 -12.97 -23.71 -9.05
CA ASN A 141 -13.03 -23.51 -7.60
C ASN A 141 -11.88 -22.66 -7.04
N ILE A 142 -10.92 -22.28 -7.87
CA ILE A 142 -9.73 -21.53 -7.46
C ILE A 142 -9.82 -20.13 -8.07
N ILE A 143 -10.22 -19.17 -7.24
CA ILE A 143 -10.44 -17.76 -7.63
C ILE A 143 -9.73 -16.87 -6.62
N GLY A 144 -9.19 -15.74 -7.09
CA GLY A 144 -8.58 -14.72 -6.22
C GLY A 144 -7.19 -15.13 -5.75
N THR A 145 -7.01 -15.25 -4.43
CA THR A 145 -5.69 -15.45 -3.79
C THR A 145 -5.22 -16.90 -3.80
N ASP A 146 -6.12 -17.87 -4.01
CA ASP A 146 -5.77 -19.29 -3.86
C ASP A 146 -4.96 -19.81 -5.06
N THR A 147 -4.14 -20.84 -4.81
CA THR A 147 -3.24 -21.44 -5.81
C THR A 147 -3.59 -22.90 -6.05
N PHE A 148 -3.44 -23.34 -7.31
CA PHE A 148 -3.59 -24.75 -7.66
C PHE A 148 -2.45 -25.54 -7.04
N THR A 149 -2.77 -26.72 -6.52
CA THR A 149 -1.72 -27.67 -6.17
C THR A 149 -1.16 -28.29 -7.44
N LYS A 150 0.15 -28.56 -7.44
CA LYS A 150 0.73 -29.47 -8.42
C LYS A 150 0.02 -30.83 -8.34
N TYR A 151 -0.13 -31.53 -9.47
CA TYR A 151 -0.81 -32.81 -9.52
C TYR A 151 -0.39 -33.76 -8.40
N VAL A 152 -1.39 -34.31 -7.70
CA VAL A 152 -1.16 -35.30 -6.65
C VAL A 152 -1.28 -36.68 -7.26
N VAL A 153 -0.26 -37.51 -7.04
CA VAL A 153 -0.26 -38.90 -7.49
C VAL A 153 -0.47 -39.79 -6.29
N GLN A 154 -1.49 -40.66 -6.36
CA GLN A 154 -1.83 -41.60 -5.31
C GLN A 154 -1.79 -43.04 -5.81
N VAL A 155 -1.15 -43.89 -5.01
CA VAL A 155 -1.19 -45.35 -5.18
C VAL A 155 -1.99 -45.92 -4.03
N VAL A 156 -3.10 -46.59 -4.32
CA VAL A 156 -4.17 -46.69 -3.31
C VAL A 156 -3.96 -47.82 -2.29
N GLY A 157 -3.52 -47.44 -1.08
CA GLY A 157 -4.13 -47.82 0.20
C GLY A 157 -4.86 -46.60 0.82
N PRO A 158 -5.51 -46.70 2.01
CA PRO A 158 -6.24 -45.58 2.61
C PRO A 158 -5.29 -44.40 2.86
N THR A 159 -5.49 -43.30 2.15
CA THR A 159 -4.62 -42.12 2.16
C THR A 159 -5.44 -40.84 2.12
N THR A 160 -4.92 -39.80 2.75
CA THR A 160 -5.49 -38.45 2.79
C THR A 160 -4.62 -37.49 1.96
N ILE A 161 -5.24 -36.71 1.07
CA ILE A 161 -4.54 -35.72 0.23
C ILE A 161 -4.00 -34.57 1.11
N THR A 162 -2.82 -34.02 0.82
CA THR A 162 -2.37 -32.75 1.44
C THR A 162 -1.99 -31.75 0.36
N ARG A 163 -2.67 -30.60 0.34
CA ARG A 163 -2.43 -29.49 -0.57
C ARG A 163 -1.00 -28.93 -0.44
N LYS A 164 -0.38 -28.55 -1.57
CA LYS A 164 0.94 -27.87 -1.63
C LYS A 164 0.83 -26.54 -2.36
N ALA A 165 0.08 -25.63 -1.76
CA ALA A 165 -0.17 -24.30 -2.31
C ALA A 165 0.19 -23.28 -1.23
N ASP A 166 1.29 -22.56 -1.46
CA ASP A 166 1.62 -21.36 -0.69
C ASP A 166 1.09 -20.13 -1.44
N THR A 167 0.37 -19.31 -0.67
CA THR A 167 -0.10 -17.96 -0.91
C THR A 167 0.98 -16.87 -1.10
N PRO A 168 1.35 -16.31 -2.27
CA PRO A 168 2.16 -15.10 -2.25
C PRO A 168 1.36 -13.92 -1.68
N GLU A 169 2.02 -13.13 -0.85
CA GLU A 169 1.46 -11.92 -0.23
C GLU A 169 2.14 -10.68 -0.82
N MET A 170 1.43 -9.55 -0.80
CA MET A 170 1.94 -8.25 -1.22
C MET A 170 1.73 -7.24 -0.11
N GLU A 171 2.72 -6.37 0.10
CA GLU A 171 2.64 -5.26 1.04
C GLU A 171 2.97 -3.95 0.35
N LYS A 172 2.10 -2.95 0.53
CA LYS A 172 2.31 -1.56 0.11
C LYS A 172 2.63 -0.68 1.31
N LYS A 173 3.60 0.22 1.13
CA LYS A 173 4.03 1.21 2.12
C LYS A 173 4.30 2.56 1.49
N VAL A 174 4.25 3.59 2.32
CA VAL A 174 4.64 4.97 2.03
C VAL A 174 5.73 5.40 3.01
N LYS A 175 6.55 6.39 2.63
CA LYS A 175 7.52 7.01 3.53
C LYS A 175 7.11 8.44 3.83
N GLU A 176 7.21 8.84 5.08
CA GLU A 176 7.07 10.21 5.58
C GLU A 176 8.43 10.92 5.65
N LYS A 177 8.45 12.21 5.31
CA LYS A 177 9.60 13.10 5.49
C LYS A 177 9.15 14.47 5.98
N ASN A 178 9.49 14.77 7.24
CA ASN A 178 9.20 16.05 7.85
C ASN A 178 10.33 17.05 7.58
N ASP A 179 10.06 18.09 6.79
CA ASP A 179 11.04 19.12 6.42
C ASP A 179 11.56 19.95 7.60
N SER A 180 10.73 20.15 8.62
CA SER A 180 10.97 20.99 9.79
C SER A 180 11.89 20.32 10.80
N THR A 181 12.03 19.01 10.72
CA THR A 181 12.93 18.20 11.56
C THR A 181 14.03 17.51 10.75
N GLY A 182 13.87 17.41 9.43
CA GLY A 182 14.75 16.67 8.53
C GLY A 182 14.64 15.14 8.68
N VAL A 183 13.71 14.64 9.51
CA VAL A 183 13.56 13.22 9.80
C VAL A 183 12.75 12.55 8.71
N THR A 184 13.25 11.40 8.24
CA THR A 184 12.51 10.49 7.37
C THR A 184 12.14 9.24 8.17
N SER A 185 10.87 8.85 8.12
CA SER A 185 10.35 7.64 8.76
C SER A 185 10.88 6.35 8.13
N ASP A 186 10.65 5.22 8.80
CA ASP A 186 10.63 3.90 8.16
C ASP A 186 9.37 3.75 7.28
N TRP A 187 9.33 2.71 6.45
CA TRP A 187 8.16 2.41 5.64
C TRP A 187 6.92 2.13 6.50
N GLN A 188 5.83 2.85 6.25
CA GLN A 188 4.60 2.83 7.06
C GLN A 188 3.36 2.93 6.16
N ASP A 189 2.16 2.97 6.76
CA ASP A 189 0.89 2.96 6.01
C ASP A 189 0.26 4.35 5.78
N ALA A 190 0.79 5.39 6.44
CA ALA A 190 0.30 6.77 6.32
C ALA A 190 1.45 7.80 6.33
N SER A 191 1.22 8.95 5.70
CA SER A 191 2.14 10.09 5.69
C SER A 191 1.36 11.41 5.58
N ASP A 192 2.00 12.56 5.84
CA ASP A 192 1.56 13.87 5.36
C ASP A 192 2.61 14.53 4.48
N TYR A 193 2.14 15.32 3.52
CA TYR A 193 3.02 16.06 2.61
C TYR A 193 2.39 17.40 2.25
N ASP A 194 3.25 18.38 1.96
CA ASP A 194 2.82 19.64 1.38
C ASP A 194 2.35 19.40 -0.06
N ILE A 195 1.36 20.17 -0.53
CA ILE A 195 1.00 20.15 -1.95
C ILE A 195 2.19 20.65 -2.77
N GLY A 196 2.60 19.84 -3.75
CA GLY A 196 3.77 20.06 -4.60
C GLY A 196 4.89 19.04 -4.38
N ASP A 197 4.92 18.38 -3.22
CA ASP A 197 5.95 17.40 -2.86
C ASP A 197 5.76 16.05 -3.56
N ASP A 198 6.87 15.33 -3.69
CA ASP A 198 6.88 13.95 -4.20
C ASP A 198 6.80 12.95 -3.05
N VAL A 199 5.72 12.16 -3.05
CA VAL A 199 5.42 11.13 -2.07
C VAL A 199 6.04 9.80 -2.51
N PRO A 200 6.96 9.20 -1.72
CA PRO A 200 7.63 7.95 -2.07
C PRO A 200 6.82 6.71 -1.63
N TYR A 201 6.70 5.74 -2.53
CA TYR A 201 5.98 4.49 -2.30
C TYR A 201 6.87 3.26 -2.51
N GLN A 202 6.49 2.19 -1.81
CA GLN A 202 7.08 0.87 -1.97
C GLN A 202 5.99 -0.20 -2.05
N ILE A 203 6.15 -1.14 -2.98
CA ILE A 203 5.40 -2.40 -3.00
C ILE A 203 6.42 -3.53 -2.87
N SER A 204 6.12 -4.53 -2.05
CA SER A 204 7.00 -5.69 -1.89
C SER A 204 6.23 -7.01 -1.89
N THR A 205 6.89 -8.07 -2.36
CA THR A 205 6.40 -9.44 -2.25
C THR A 205 7.56 -10.40 -1.99
N LYS A 206 7.31 -11.43 -1.19
CA LYS A 206 8.27 -12.50 -0.94
C LYS A 206 7.95 -13.69 -1.84
N ILE A 207 8.96 -14.20 -2.55
CA ILE A 207 8.79 -15.40 -3.38
C ILE A 207 8.53 -16.61 -2.50
N VAL A 208 7.37 -17.25 -2.73
CA VAL A 208 6.90 -18.43 -1.99
C VAL A 208 7.62 -19.70 -2.41
N SER A 209 7.55 -20.74 -1.56
CA SER A 209 8.36 -21.95 -1.74
C SER A 209 7.96 -22.79 -2.95
N ASN A 210 6.65 -22.82 -3.28
CA ASN A 210 6.08 -23.49 -4.45
C ASN A 210 6.41 -22.79 -5.78
N TYR A 211 7.08 -21.64 -5.78
CA TYR A 211 7.64 -21.02 -6.99
C TYR A 211 8.46 -22.01 -7.84
N ALA A 212 9.22 -22.90 -7.17
CA ALA A 212 10.04 -23.92 -7.83
C ALA A 212 9.24 -24.98 -8.61
N ASP A 213 7.91 -25.02 -8.46
CA ASP A 213 7.05 -25.94 -9.20
C ASP A 213 6.61 -25.40 -10.56
N TYR A 214 6.83 -24.12 -10.85
CA TYR A 214 6.43 -23.46 -12.09
C TYR A 214 7.57 -23.50 -13.12
N GLU A 215 7.23 -23.85 -14.38
CA GLU A 215 8.15 -23.72 -15.50
C GLU A 215 8.35 -22.25 -15.93
N HIS A 216 7.25 -21.50 -15.96
CA HIS A 216 7.22 -20.05 -16.21
C HIS A 216 6.38 -19.36 -15.13
N TYR A 217 6.80 -18.19 -14.67
CA TYR A 217 6.11 -17.48 -13.59
C TYR A 217 5.89 -16.00 -13.92
N TYR A 218 4.63 -15.66 -14.19
CA TYR A 218 4.18 -14.28 -14.39
C TYR A 218 4.08 -13.55 -13.06
N LEU A 219 4.50 -12.29 -13.04
CA LEU A 219 4.35 -11.41 -11.89
C LEU A 219 4.02 -9.99 -12.35
N SER A 220 2.98 -9.39 -11.77
CA SER A 220 2.57 -8.02 -12.07
C SER A 220 2.09 -7.29 -10.83
N PHE A 221 2.47 -6.03 -10.70
CA PHE A 221 1.97 -5.12 -9.68
C PHE A 221 1.10 -4.06 -10.37
N ASN A 222 -0.16 -4.00 -9.97
CA ASN A 222 -1.13 -3.03 -10.45
C ASN A 222 -1.35 -1.99 -9.36
N ASP A 223 -1.28 -0.73 -9.74
CA ASP A 223 -1.33 0.40 -8.83
C ASP A 223 -2.36 1.42 -9.29
N LYS A 224 -3.10 2.00 -8.35
CA LYS A 224 -4.12 3.01 -8.56
C LYS A 224 -3.96 4.13 -7.52
N MET A 225 -3.74 5.34 -8.01
CA MET A 225 -3.64 6.57 -7.24
C MET A 225 -4.89 7.43 -7.47
N GLU A 226 -5.43 8.00 -6.40
CA GLU A 226 -6.53 8.97 -6.49
C GLU A 226 -6.07 10.30 -7.13
N ALA A 227 -7.03 11.11 -7.59
CA ALA A 227 -6.77 12.34 -8.35
C ALA A 227 -5.84 13.37 -7.69
N GLY A 228 -5.68 13.33 -6.37
CA GLY A 228 -4.72 14.15 -5.62
C GLY A 228 -3.25 13.77 -5.81
N LEU A 229 -2.95 12.66 -6.50
CA LEU A 229 -1.62 12.11 -6.68
C LEU A 229 -1.29 11.97 -8.17
N THR A 230 -0.30 12.73 -8.65
CA THR A 230 0.20 12.64 -10.03
C THR A 230 1.42 11.74 -10.09
N PHE A 231 1.32 10.60 -10.78
CA PHE A 231 2.42 9.64 -10.91
C PHE A 231 3.64 10.24 -11.63
N ASN A 232 4.85 10.07 -11.07
CA ASN A 232 6.09 10.64 -11.60
C ASN A 232 6.79 9.81 -12.68
N ASN A 233 6.25 8.64 -13.03
CA ASN A 233 6.82 7.74 -14.05
C ASN A 233 8.29 7.32 -13.76
N ASP A 234 8.58 6.97 -12.52
CA ASP A 234 9.92 6.69 -12.01
C ASP A 234 10.05 5.30 -11.37
N VAL A 235 9.24 4.33 -11.83
CA VAL A 235 9.24 2.96 -11.32
C VAL A 235 10.61 2.31 -11.45
N LYS A 236 11.10 1.76 -10.34
CA LYS A 236 12.28 0.91 -10.25
C LYS A 236 11.94 -0.40 -9.55
N VAL A 237 12.56 -1.48 -9.99
CA VAL A 237 12.34 -2.82 -9.43
C VAL A 237 13.64 -3.38 -8.90
N PHE A 238 13.58 -4.02 -7.73
CA PHE A 238 14.71 -4.58 -7.02
C PHE A 238 14.44 -6.03 -6.64
N VAL A 239 15.50 -6.83 -6.59
CA VAL A 239 15.52 -8.17 -5.99
C VAL A 239 16.53 -8.15 -4.85
N ASN A 240 16.07 -8.37 -3.61
CA ASN A 240 16.90 -8.30 -2.41
C ASN A 240 17.74 -6.99 -2.34
N GLY A 241 17.14 -5.86 -2.71
CA GLY A 241 17.77 -4.54 -2.71
C GLY A 241 18.67 -4.23 -3.91
N ILE A 242 18.79 -5.13 -4.89
CA ILE A 242 19.58 -4.90 -6.12
C ILE A 242 18.63 -4.58 -7.26
N GLU A 243 18.86 -3.44 -7.92
CA GLU A 243 18.04 -3.00 -9.05
C GLU A 243 18.13 -4.00 -10.20
N VAL A 244 16.99 -4.30 -10.81
CA VAL A 244 16.87 -5.26 -11.92
C VAL A 244 16.14 -4.65 -13.10
N ASN A 245 16.51 -5.12 -14.29
CA ASN A 245 15.75 -4.91 -15.51
C ASN A 245 14.92 -6.18 -15.81
N GLY A 246 13.86 -6.06 -16.60
CA GLY A 246 13.01 -7.21 -16.99
C GLY A 246 11.54 -7.05 -16.64
N PHE A 247 11.19 -5.97 -15.95
CA PHE A 247 9.81 -5.50 -15.81
C PHE A 247 9.51 -4.43 -16.84
N THR A 248 8.29 -4.45 -17.36
CA THR A 248 7.74 -3.42 -18.25
C THR A 248 6.62 -2.69 -17.55
N THR A 249 6.66 -1.36 -17.58
CA THR A 249 5.62 -0.51 -16.99
C THR A 249 4.72 0.06 -18.08
N VAL A 250 3.41 -0.10 -17.90
CA VAL A 250 2.36 0.52 -18.72
C VAL A 250 1.56 1.45 -17.82
N ILE A 251 1.35 2.68 -18.29
CA ILE A 251 0.62 3.72 -17.55
C ILE A 251 -0.76 3.87 -18.16
N GLY A 252 -1.78 3.97 -17.32
CA GLY A 252 -3.15 4.30 -17.71
C GLY A 252 -3.65 5.51 -16.92
N GLU A 253 -4.35 6.41 -17.59
CA GLU A 253 -5.02 7.54 -16.94
C GLU A 253 -6.51 7.46 -17.27
N GLN A 254 -7.36 7.47 -16.24
CA GLN A 254 -8.81 7.51 -16.42
C GLN A 254 -9.46 8.48 -15.44
N ALA A 255 -10.16 9.48 -15.97
CA ALA A 255 -11.00 10.39 -15.21
C ALA A 255 -10.30 11.07 -14.00
N GLY A 256 -8.98 11.34 -14.12
CA GLY A 256 -8.17 11.95 -13.05
C GLY A 256 -7.49 10.95 -12.12
N ASP A 257 -7.91 9.68 -12.11
CA ASP A 257 -7.17 8.62 -11.41
C ASP A 257 -5.98 8.17 -12.27
N TYR A 258 -4.81 8.04 -11.64
CA TYR A 258 -3.62 7.47 -12.27
C TYR A 258 -3.52 5.99 -11.95
N THR A 259 -3.19 5.20 -12.96
CA THR A 259 -2.89 3.77 -12.81
C THR A 259 -1.60 3.43 -13.50
N PHE A 260 -0.87 2.48 -12.94
CA PHE A 260 0.19 1.81 -13.69
C PHE A 260 0.19 0.32 -13.40
N VAL A 261 0.73 -0.42 -14.36
CA VAL A 261 0.97 -1.85 -14.25
C VAL A 261 2.44 -2.07 -14.56
N THR A 262 3.20 -2.59 -13.60
CA THR A 262 4.58 -3.03 -13.84
C THR A 262 4.66 -4.55 -13.76
N SER A 263 5.10 -5.18 -14.84
CA SER A 263 4.98 -6.64 -15.00
C SER A 263 6.21 -7.28 -15.62
N CYS A 264 6.49 -8.51 -15.19
CA CYS A 264 7.46 -9.41 -15.79
C CYS A 264 6.70 -10.65 -16.28
N LEU A 265 6.85 -10.95 -17.57
CA LEU A 265 6.18 -12.10 -18.19
C LEU A 265 6.69 -13.43 -17.64
N ASP A 266 7.97 -13.48 -17.25
CA ASP A 266 8.56 -14.67 -16.67
C ASP A 266 9.77 -14.37 -15.77
N ILE A 267 9.53 -14.33 -14.45
CA ILE A 267 10.59 -14.09 -13.46
C ILE A 267 11.56 -15.29 -13.31
N THR A 268 11.27 -16.45 -13.90
CA THR A 268 12.21 -17.60 -13.89
C THR A 268 13.45 -17.37 -14.74
N THR A 269 13.35 -16.45 -15.71
CA THR A 269 14.48 -16.00 -16.54
C THR A 269 15.20 -14.79 -15.97
N LEU A 270 14.65 -14.15 -14.94
CA LEU A 270 15.20 -12.95 -14.33
C LEU A 270 16.50 -13.27 -13.60
N ILE A 271 17.52 -12.47 -13.88
CA ILE A 271 18.84 -12.54 -13.26
C ILE A 271 19.14 -11.24 -12.51
N TYR A 272 19.84 -11.33 -11.39
CA TYR A 272 20.17 -10.17 -10.57
C TYR A 272 21.56 -10.24 -9.92
N GLY A 273 22.13 -9.05 -9.67
CA GLY A 273 23.47 -8.89 -9.13
C GLY A 273 24.60 -9.26 -10.09
N GLU A 274 25.82 -8.93 -9.71
CA GLU A 274 27.02 -9.13 -10.55
C GLU A 274 27.30 -10.63 -10.83
N ASP A 275 26.87 -11.51 -9.94
CA ASP A 275 27.04 -12.97 -10.04
C ASP A 275 25.96 -13.67 -10.89
N ASN A 276 25.05 -12.93 -11.55
CA ASN A 276 23.94 -13.47 -12.36
C ASN A 276 23.07 -14.49 -11.61
N ARG A 277 22.64 -14.15 -10.40
CA ARG A 277 21.79 -15.03 -9.58
C ARG A 277 20.40 -15.14 -10.18
N LYS A 278 19.81 -16.33 -10.11
CA LYS A 278 18.40 -16.57 -10.43
C LYS A 278 17.51 -16.34 -9.21
N ILE A 279 16.26 -16.00 -9.45
CA ILE A 279 15.23 -15.90 -8.42
C ILE A 279 15.04 -17.26 -7.73
N LYS A 280 14.85 -17.23 -6.42
CA LYS A 280 14.55 -18.41 -5.58
C LYS A 280 13.51 -18.06 -4.51
N ALA A 281 13.00 -19.09 -3.87
CA ALA A 281 12.18 -18.93 -2.67
C ALA A 281 12.88 -18.05 -1.62
N ASP A 282 12.07 -17.26 -0.90
CA ASP A 282 12.46 -16.25 0.09
C ASP A 282 13.19 -15.00 -0.46
N ASP A 283 13.49 -14.91 -1.76
CA ASP A 283 13.90 -13.64 -2.36
C ASP A 283 12.73 -12.62 -2.27
N ILE A 284 13.06 -11.35 -2.07
CA ILE A 284 12.09 -10.25 -1.99
C ILE A 284 12.18 -9.43 -3.28
N ILE A 285 11.05 -9.29 -3.97
CA ILE A 285 10.91 -8.34 -5.08
C ILE A 285 10.29 -7.07 -4.53
N THR A 286 10.90 -5.93 -4.82
CA THR A 286 10.47 -4.61 -4.37
C THR A 286 10.31 -3.67 -5.54
N VAL A 287 9.18 -3.00 -5.64
CA VAL A 287 8.94 -1.90 -6.59
C VAL A 287 8.95 -0.61 -5.81
N THR A 288 9.71 0.39 -6.25
CA THR A 288 9.68 1.75 -5.70
C THR A 288 9.31 2.75 -6.78
N TYR A 289 8.55 3.77 -6.40
CA TYR A 289 8.17 4.87 -7.29
C TYR A 289 7.70 6.06 -6.45
N SER A 290 7.41 7.18 -7.09
CA SER A 290 6.84 8.36 -6.43
C SER A 290 5.65 8.94 -7.18
N ALA A 291 4.85 9.74 -6.46
CA ALA A 291 3.81 10.56 -7.05
C ALA A 291 3.82 11.95 -6.41
N LYS A 292 3.59 12.99 -7.21
CA LYS A 292 3.43 14.35 -6.72
C LYS A 292 2.06 14.53 -6.07
N LEU A 293 2.02 15.00 -4.83
CA LEU A 293 0.77 15.47 -4.21
C LEU A 293 0.38 16.79 -4.89
N ASN A 294 -0.72 16.80 -5.64
CA ASN A 294 -1.07 17.88 -6.56
C ASN A 294 -2.19 18.79 -6.01
N GLU A 295 -2.58 19.81 -6.78
CA GLU A 295 -3.58 20.81 -6.40
C GLU A 295 -4.99 20.24 -6.17
N ASN A 296 -5.28 19.03 -6.65
CA ASN A 296 -6.55 18.33 -6.42
C ASN A 296 -6.53 17.47 -5.14
N ALA A 297 -5.46 17.53 -4.35
CA ALA A 297 -5.35 16.77 -3.12
C ALA A 297 -6.53 17.04 -2.18
N VAL A 298 -7.11 15.97 -1.65
CA VAL A 298 -8.13 16.05 -0.62
C VAL A 298 -7.46 16.46 0.68
N ILE A 299 -7.90 17.58 1.24
CA ILE A 299 -7.41 18.14 2.49
C ILE A 299 -8.13 17.48 3.66
N GLY A 300 -7.38 17.04 4.66
CA GLY A 300 -7.92 16.53 5.92
C GLY A 300 -8.02 15.01 6.00
N SER A 301 -8.86 14.52 6.92
CA SER A 301 -8.88 13.10 7.33
C SER A 301 -9.30 12.10 6.25
N THR A 302 -9.86 12.55 5.13
CA THR A 302 -10.13 11.67 4.00
C THR A 302 -8.83 11.21 3.32
N GLY A 303 -7.83 12.09 3.30
CA GLY A 303 -6.53 11.89 2.67
C GLY A 303 -6.59 11.52 1.19
N ASN A 304 -5.44 11.11 0.66
CA ASN A 304 -5.21 10.80 -0.74
C ASN A 304 -4.67 9.37 -0.82
N LYS A 305 -5.51 8.44 -1.28
CA LYS A 305 -5.20 7.02 -1.23
C LYS A 305 -4.39 6.58 -2.43
N ASN A 306 -3.51 5.63 -2.15
CA ASN A 306 -2.79 4.91 -3.15
C ASN A 306 -2.93 3.40 -2.89
N THR A 307 -3.53 2.67 -3.83
CA THR A 307 -3.94 1.27 -3.67
C THR A 307 -3.22 0.39 -4.68
N ALA A 308 -2.69 -0.75 -4.26
CA ALA A 308 -2.08 -1.72 -5.14
C ALA A 308 -2.66 -3.12 -4.95
N ASN A 309 -2.52 -3.96 -5.98
CA ASN A 309 -2.65 -5.39 -5.88
C ASN A 309 -1.60 -6.04 -6.80
N MET A 310 -1.36 -7.33 -6.59
CA MET A 310 -0.43 -8.12 -7.36
C MET A 310 -1.15 -9.28 -8.03
N GLU A 311 -0.84 -9.51 -9.29
CA GLU A 311 -1.23 -10.68 -10.06
C GLU A 311 -0.02 -11.60 -10.29
N PHE A 312 -0.26 -12.91 -10.25
CA PHE A 312 0.81 -13.91 -10.32
C PHE A 312 0.36 -15.23 -10.95
N SER A 313 1.30 -16.03 -11.45
CA SER A 313 1.01 -17.41 -11.86
C SER A 313 0.54 -18.24 -10.67
N ASN A 314 -0.72 -18.71 -10.70
CA ASN A 314 -1.31 -19.51 -9.61
C ASN A 314 -1.52 -20.98 -9.96
N ASN A 315 -1.23 -21.41 -11.21
CA ASN A 315 -1.36 -22.80 -11.64
C ASN A 315 -0.02 -23.42 -12.09
N PRO A 316 0.67 -24.24 -11.26
CA PRO A 316 1.94 -24.85 -11.63
C PRO A 316 1.78 -25.99 -12.65
N ASN A 317 0.56 -26.45 -12.92
CA ASN A 317 0.28 -27.47 -13.94
C ASN A 317 0.01 -26.85 -15.32
N SER A 318 -0.11 -25.51 -15.40
CA SER A 318 -0.19 -24.78 -16.65
C SER A 318 1.20 -24.24 -16.97
N THR A 319 1.87 -24.86 -17.93
CA THR A 319 3.26 -24.49 -18.26
C THR A 319 3.36 -23.09 -18.87
N GLY A 320 2.31 -22.62 -19.55
CA GLY A 320 2.35 -21.33 -20.27
C GLY A 320 3.41 -21.31 -21.37
N ASP A 321 3.70 -20.12 -21.91
CA ASP A 321 4.78 -19.91 -22.89
C ASP A 321 5.89 -18.96 -22.41
N GLY A 322 5.75 -18.41 -21.20
CA GLY A 322 6.65 -17.40 -20.61
C GLY A 322 6.69 -16.06 -21.36
N LYS A 323 5.79 -15.86 -22.33
CA LYS A 323 5.77 -14.69 -23.24
C LYS A 323 4.45 -13.95 -23.22
N THR A 324 3.42 -14.53 -22.62
CA THR A 324 2.08 -13.96 -22.50
C THR A 324 1.61 -14.01 -21.05
N LYS A 325 0.76 -13.04 -20.68
CA LYS A 325 0.07 -13.04 -19.39
C LYS A 325 -0.84 -14.29 -19.31
N PRO A 326 -0.84 -15.06 -18.21
CA PRO A 326 -1.77 -16.17 -18.02
C PRO A 326 -3.24 -15.71 -18.12
N ASP A 327 -4.11 -16.55 -18.66
CA ASP A 327 -5.54 -16.22 -18.83
C ASP A 327 -6.28 -15.99 -17.50
N ASN A 328 -5.90 -16.73 -16.45
CA ASN A 328 -6.51 -16.67 -15.12
C ASN A 328 -5.43 -16.57 -14.04
N PRO A 329 -4.74 -15.42 -13.90
CA PRO A 329 -3.72 -15.28 -12.87
C PRO A 329 -4.37 -15.23 -11.48
N GLY A 330 -3.62 -15.64 -10.46
CA GLY A 330 -3.98 -15.36 -9.07
C GLY A 330 -3.86 -13.86 -8.81
N LYS A 331 -4.63 -13.36 -7.85
CA LYS A 331 -4.67 -11.94 -7.48
C LYS A 331 -4.71 -11.78 -5.97
N THR A 332 -3.81 -10.97 -5.43
CA THR A 332 -3.82 -10.57 -4.01
C THR A 332 -4.95 -9.59 -3.70
N PRO A 333 -5.39 -9.48 -2.43
CA PRO A 333 -6.31 -8.41 -2.03
C PRO A 333 -5.66 -7.04 -2.28
N ASP A 334 -6.50 -6.01 -2.39
CA ASP A 334 -6.02 -4.65 -2.47
C ASP A 334 -5.34 -4.25 -1.16
N ASP A 335 -4.18 -3.58 -1.28
CA ASP A 335 -3.47 -2.97 -0.17
C ASP A 335 -3.33 -1.45 -0.39
N THR A 336 -3.76 -0.66 0.60
CA THR A 336 -3.90 0.78 0.50
C THR A 336 -3.04 1.49 1.54
N VAL A 337 -2.37 2.55 1.12
CA VAL A 337 -1.72 3.55 1.97
C VAL A 337 -2.34 4.92 1.71
N ILE A 338 -2.17 5.85 2.66
CA ILE A 338 -2.83 7.17 2.60
C ILE A 338 -1.84 8.31 2.83
N THR A 339 -1.95 9.38 2.05
CA THR A 339 -1.22 10.63 2.28
C THR A 339 -2.17 11.76 2.64
N PHE A 340 -1.95 12.39 3.77
CA PHE A 340 -2.73 13.52 4.27
C PHE A 340 -2.09 14.86 3.89
N THR A 341 -2.92 15.89 3.90
CA THR A 341 -2.48 17.29 3.85
C THR A 341 -3.53 18.15 4.53
N TYR A 342 -3.15 19.29 5.09
CA TYR A 342 -3.96 20.11 5.99
C TYR A 342 -4.12 21.53 5.46
N LYS A 343 -4.91 22.32 6.19
CA LYS A 343 -4.99 23.76 5.97
C LYS A 343 -5.00 24.54 7.28
N THR A 344 -4.46 25.75 7.23
CA THR A 344 -4.53 26.74 8.30
C THR A 344 -5.42 27.91 7.87
N VAL A 345 -6.44 28.22 8.68
CA VAL A 345 -7.37 29.33 8.46
C VAL A 345 -7.15 30.40 9.54
N VAL A 346 -6.85 31.61 9.09
CA VAL A 346 -6.60 32.78 9.94
C VAL A 346 -7.78 33.73 9.86
N ASN A 347 -8.50 33.88 10.96
CA ASN A 347 -9.61 34.84 11.08
C ASN A 347 -9.09 36.16 11.64
N LYS A 348 -9.27 37.25 10.90
CA LYS A 348 -8.81 38.58 11.29
C LYS A 348 -9.92 39.37 11.97
N VAL A 349 -9.66 39.82 13.19
CA VAL A 349 -10.59 40.65 13.95
C VAL A 349 -9.90 41.85 14.61
N ASP A 350 -10.69 42.81 15.07
CA ASP A 350 -10.25 43.91 15.92
C ASP A 350 -10.25 43.52 17.42
N GLN A 351 -9.94 44.49 18.28
CA GLN A 351 -9.90 44.34 19.73
C GLN A 351 -11.23 43.90 20.36
N ASP A 352 -12.36 44.19 19.70
CA ASP A 352 -13.71 43.88 20.16
C ASP A 352 -14.23 42.55 19.55
N GLY A 353 -13.40 41.87 18.75
CA GLY A 353 -13.74 40.62 18.08
C GLY A 353 -14.53 40.79 16.78
N ILE A 354 -14.61 42.01 16.24
CA ILE A 354 -15.30 42.32 15.00
C ILE A 354 -14.37 42.03 13.82
N ALA A 355 -14.89 41.40 12.76
CA ALA A 355 -14.12 41.08 11.55
C ALA A 355 -13.44 42.32 10.97
N LEU A 356 -12.12 42.23 10.73
CA LEU A 356 -11.28 43.36 10.36
C LEU A 356 -10.65 43.16 8.98
N PRO A 357 -11.16 43.86 7.93
CA PRO A 357 -10.66 43.72 6.56
C PRO A 357 -9.35 44.47 6.35
N ARG A 358 -8.79 44.32 5.14
CA ARG A 358 -7.57 45.01 4.68
C ARG A 358 -6.31 44.60 5.44
N ALA A 359 -6.28 43.36 5.92
CA ALA A 359 -5.07 42.71 6.39
C ALA A 359 -4.44 41.88 5.24
N GLY A 360 -3.17 41.55 5.38
CA GLY A 360 -2.44 40.61 4.53
C GLY A 360 -1.49 39.78 5.38
N PHE A 361 -1.32 38.51 5.01
CA PHE A 361 -0.55 37.54 5.76
C PHE A 361 0.41 36.78 4.87
N THR A 362 1.59 36.47 5.41
CA THR A 362 2.53 35.55 4.80
C THR A 362 2.81 34.39 5.75
N LEU A 363 2.69 33.17 5.24
CA LEU A 363 3.04 31.95 5.96
C LEU A 363 4.43 31.48 5.53
N TYR A 364 5.24 31.13 6.51
CA TYR A 364 6.54 30.50 6.31
C TYR A 364 6.59 29.17 7.07
N LYS A 365 7.40 28.25 6.57
CA LYS A 365 7.68 26.94 7.20
C LYS A 365 9.17 26.81 7.45
N TYR A 366 9.54 26.26 8.60
CA TYR A 366 10.93 26.03 8.95
C TYR A 366 11.47 24.87 8.12
N ASP A 367 12.60 25.04 7.46
CA ASP A 367 13.27 24.00 6.69
C ASP A 367 14.59 23.64 7.39
N ASP A 368 14.70 22.40 7.86
CA ASP A 368 15.89 21.91 8.55
C ASP A 368 17.14 21.91 7.65
N SER A 369 16.98 21.86 6.33
CA SER A 369 18.10 21.89 5.39
C SER A 369 18.72 23.28 5.27
N THR A 370 17.90 24.33 5.27
CA THR A 370 18.35 25.74 5.19
C THR A 370 18.55 26.38 6.58
N LYS A 371 18.03 25.74 7.63
CA LYS A 371 17.97 26.24 9.01
C LYS A 371 17.24 27.59 9.13
N ASP A 372 16.30 27.86 8.23
CA ASP A 372 15.53 29.11 8.18
C ASP A 372 14.05 28.87 7.82
N TYR A 373 13.24 29.90 7.99
CA TYR A 373 11.85 29.94 7.57
C TYR A 373 11.72 30.30 6.08
N VAL A 374 11.27 29.34 5.27
CA VAL A 374 11.07 29.49 3.83
C VAL A 374 9.61 29.88 3.56
N LEU A 375 9.40 30.72 2.53
CA LEU A 375 8.07 31.18 2.13
C LEU A 375 7.23 29.99 1.67
N VAL A 376 6.04 29.81 2.29
CA VAL A 376 5.01 28.89 1.80
C VAL A 376 4.09 29.67 0.85
N GLU A 377 3.43 30.69 1.36
CA GLU A 377 2.47 31.47 0.59
C GLU A 377 2.29 32.87 1.18
N LYS A 378 2.04 33.85 0.30
CA LYS A 378 1.70 35.22 0.66
C LYS A 378 0.31 35.57 0.14
N ILE A 379 -0.59 35.90 1.04
CA ILE A 379 -1.91 36.45 0.73
C ILE A 379 -1.90 37.94 1.01
N GLY A 380 -1.95 38.74 -0.06
CA GLY A 380 -1.89 40.20 0.02
C GLY A 380 -3.18 40.84 0.56
N VAL A 381 -3.15 42.18 0.66
CA VAL A 381 -4.28 42.98 1.14
C VAL A 381 -5.54 42.79 0.28
N SER A 382 -6.66 42.53 0.94
CA SER A 382 -8.00 42.48 0.32
C SER A 382 -9.08 42.85 1.35
N ASP A 383 -10.34 42.90 0.92
CA ASP A 383 -11.46 43.06 1.85
C ASP A 383 -11.83 41.75 2.58
N ALA A 384 -11.05 40.67 2.38
CA ALA A 384 -11.21 39.43 3.12
C ALA A 384 -10.87 39.62 4.60
N THR A 385 -11.55 38.84 5.44
CA THR A 385 -11.35 38.77 6.89
C THR A 385 -10.96 37.36 7.35
N SER A 386 -10.82 36.44 6.40
CA SER A 386 -10.36 35.07 6.59
C SER A 386 -9.33 34.74 5.52
N PHE A 387 -8.21 34.14 5.92
CA PHE A 387 -7.07 33.82 5.06
C PHE A 387 -6.76 32.34 5.22
N THR A 388 -6.74 31.59 4.11
CA THR A 388 -6.56 30.13 4.13
C THR A 388 -5.28 29.76 3.42
N PHE A 389 -4.42 29.03 4.13
CA PHE A 389 -3.22 28.40 3.61
C PHE A 389 -3.48 26.90 3.54
N SER A 390 -3.40 26.31 2.35
CA SER A 390 -3.77 24.91 2.09
C SER A 390 -2.58 24.09 1.62
N GLY A 391 -2.67 22.78 1.77
CA GLY A 391 -1.63 21.88 1.31
C GLY A 391 -0.43 21.84 2.24
N LEU A 392 -0.69 21.80 3.55
CA LEU A 392 0.30 21.84 4.62
C LEU A 392 0.47 20.45 5.24
N ASP A 393 1.70 20.05 5.54
CA ASP A 393 1.99 18.85 6.34
C ASP A 393 2.19 19.17 7.84
N ALA A 394 2.69 18.21 8.62
CA ALA A 394 3.15 18.48 9.98
C ALA A 394 4.50 19.23 9.97
N GLY A 395 4.58 20.37 10.66
CA GLY A 395 5.79 21.19 10.62
C GLY A 395 5.77 22.39 11.55
N GLN A 396 6.87 23.13 11.55
CA GLN A 396 7.03 24.37 12.33
C GLN A 396 6.80 25.58 11.42
N TYR A 397 5.86 26.44 11.78
CA TYR A 397 5.40 27.55 10.96
C TYR A 397 5.58 28.90 11.65
N LYS A 398 5.70 29.94 10.81
CA LYS A 398 5.70 31.35 11.19
C LYS A 398 4.69 32.10 10.34
N LEU A 399 3.68 32.67 10.99
CA LEU A 399 2.69 33.53 10.36
C LEU A 399 3.02 35.00 10.63
N SER A 400 3.17 35.80 9.58
CA SER A 400 3.49 37.23 9.66
C SER A 400 2.36 38.08 9.08
N GLU A 401 1.93 39.11 9.81
CA GLU A 401 1.01 40.13 9.28
C GLU A 401 1.81 41.13 8.43
N THR A 402 1.85 40.90 7.11
CA THR A 402 2.64 41.72 6.19
C THR A 402 1.95 43.00 5.77
N ASP A 403 0.63 43.07 5.91
CA ASP A 403 -0.16 44.26 5.63
C ASP A 403 -1.11 44.50 6.79
N THR A 404 -0.83 45.53 7.59
CA THR A 404 -1.67 45.89 8.75
C THR A 404 -2.81 46.82 8.33
N PRO A 405 -4.05 46.55 8.77
CA PRO A 405 -5.18 47.44 8.52
C PRO A 405 -4.93 48.89 8.99
N PRO A 406 -5.33 49.92 8.20
CA PRO A 406 -5.13 51.31 8.60
C PRO A 406 -5.74 51.64 9.97
N GLY A 407 -4.97 52.33 10.82
CA GLY A 407 -5.40 52.71 12.17
C GLY A 407 -5.20 51.62 13.24
N TYR A 408 -4.54 50.52 12.91
CA TYR A 408 -4.18 49.44 13.83
C TYR A 408 -2.66 49.27 13.93
N ASN A 409 -2.22 48.64 15.03
CA ASN A 409 -0.82 48.24 15.19
C ASN A 409 -0.60 46.85 14.56
N THR A 410 0.56 46.67 13.93
CA THR A 410 1.03 45.37 13.43
C THR A 410 1.28 44.43 14.60
N ILE A 411 0.88 43.17 14.46
CA ILE A 411 1.20 42.13 15.45
C ILE A 411 2.57 41.52 15.19
N ASP A 412 3.22 41.04 16.26
CA ASP A 412 4.45 40.26 16.14
C ASP A 412 4.18 38.92 15.42
N ASP A 413 5.21 38.39 14.77
CA ASP A 413 5.17 37.07 14.12
C ASP A 413 4.68 35.98 15.09
N ILE A 414 3.78 35.12 14.59
CA ILE A 414 3.19 34.01 15.34
C ILE A 414 3.89 32.71 14.95
N LEU A 415 4.58 32.10 15.90
CA LEU A 415 5.20 30.79 15.74
C LEU A 415 4.28 29.67 16.26
N PHE A 416 4.07 28.64 15.46
CA PHE A 416 3.27 27.47 15.83
C PHE A 416 3.80 26.19 15.17
N THR A 417 3.43 25.05 15.71
CA THR A 417 3.79 23.73 15.18
C THR A 417 2.52 22.94 14.92
N ILE A 418 2.39 22.35 13.75
CA ILE A 418 1.37 21.36 13.42
C ILE A 418 1.99 19.98 13.68
N GLU A 419 1.34 19.17 14.50
CA GLU A 419 1.71 17.78 14.76
C GLU A 419 0.56 16.88 14.33
N SER A 420 0.87 15.76 13.69
CA SER A 420 -0.09 14.76 13.23
C SER A 420 0.24 13.38 13.82
N ALA A 421 -0.79 12.54 13.97
CA ALA A 421 -0.60 11.14 14.29
C ALA A 421 -1.64 10.26 13.59
N TRP A 422 -1.23 9.05 13.24
CA TRP A 422 -2.00 8.04 12.52
C TRP A 422 -2.10 6.79 13.38
N GLY A 423 -3.24 6.11 13.34
CA GLY A 423 -3.47 4.93 14.14
C GLY A 423 -2.75 3.71 13.59
N GLU A 424 -2.07 2.96 14.45
CA GLU A 424 -1.96 1.51 14.29
C GLU A 424 -2.69 0.91 15.49
N GLU A 425 -3.89 0.35 15.28
CA GLU A 425 -4.59 -0.37 16.33
C GLU A 425 -4.58 -1.86 16.01
N ASP A 426 -3.94 -2.65 16.88
CA ASP A 426 -4.02 -4.10 16.96
C ASP A 426 -3.75 -4.88 15.65
N GLY A 427 -2.77 -4.41 14.85
CA GLY A 427 -2.34 -5.07 13.61
C GLY A 427 -3.32 -4.95 12.44
N MET A 428 -4.34 -4.09 12.55
CA MET A 428 -5.18 -3.65 11.43
C MET A 428 -4.66 -2.30 10.91
N LYS A 429 -4.58 -2.15 9.58
CA LYS A 429 -4.25 -0.87 8.95
C LYS A 429 -5.32 0.16 9.31
N ASN A 430 -5.02 1.05 10.25
CA ASN A 430 -5.92 2.15 10.58
C ASN A 430 -5.49 3.40 9.81
N LEU A 431 -6.01 3.55 8.60
CA LEU A 431 -5.74 4.66 7.68
C LEU A 431 -6.43 5.98 8.12
N GLU A 432 -6.52 6.23 9.43
CA GLU A 432 -7.21 7.38 10.00
C GLU A 432 -6.22 8.36 10.64
N LEU A 433 -6.48 9.65 10.40
CA LEU A 433 -5.86 10.73 11.14
C LEU A 433 -6.41 10.72 12.58
N THR A 434 -5.60 10.26 13.53
CA THR A 434 -5.99 10.11 14.94
C THR A 434 -5.79 11.38 15.75
N SER A 435 -4.82 12.22 15.38
CA SER A 435 -4.62 13.52 16.01
C SER A 435 -4.05 14.54 15.05
N LEU A 436 -4.47 15.78 15.22
CA LEU A 436 -3.86 16.97 14.65
C LEU A 436 -3.81 18.01 15.77
N THR A 437 -2.63 18.38 16.22
CA THR A 437 -2.46 19.31 17.34
C THR A 437 -1.64 20.52 16.92
N VAL A 438 -1.94 21.65 17.54
CA VAL A 438 -1.17 22.87 17.34
C VAL A 438 -0.62 23.38 18.65
N THR A 439 0.70 23.47 18.74
CA THR A 439 1.40 24.08 19.87
C THR A 439 2.01 25.41 19.47
N ARG A 440 1.93 26.40 20.35
CA ARG A 440 2.55 27.72 20.13
C ARG A 440 4.00 27.71 20.61
N GLY A 441 4.91 28.22 19.79
CA GLY A 441 6.37 28.17 20.00
C GLY A 441 7.03 26.94 19.35
N THR A 442 8.36 26.99 19.17
CA THR A 442 9.15 25.89 18.58
C THR A 442 9.82 25.04 19.66
N GLY A 443 9.62 23.71 19.61
CA GLY A 443 10.20 22.73 20.53
C GLY A 443 9.71 22.79 21.99
N ALA A 444 10.36 22.04 22.89
CA ALA A 444 10.00 21.83 24.31
C ALA A 444 9.92 23.11 25.20
N LYS A 445 10.05 24.30 24.62
CA LYS A 445 9.79 25.59 25.28
C LYS A 445 8.31 25.94 25.13
N LYS A 446 7.47 25.26 25.92
CA LYS A 446 6.13 25.75 26.26
C LYS A 446 6.32 27.12 26.91
N VAL A 447 5.96 28.19 26.21
CA VAL A 447 6.04 29.55 26.78
C VAL A 447 4.87 29.73 27.75
N ASP A 448 5.17 29.91 29.03
CA ASP A 448 4.20 30.25 30.07
C ASP A 448 3.46 31.55 29.72
N LEU A 449 2.14 31.45 29.63
CA LEU A 449 1.23 32.49 29.17
C LEU A 449 0.86 33.45 30.31
N THR A 450 1.53 34.60 30.41
CA THR A 450 1.01 35.76 31.16
C THR A 450 1.25 37.09 30.42
N LYS A 451 0.36 37.41 29.48
CA LYS A 451 -0.38 38.70 29.34
C LYS A 451 -1.11 38.77 27.99
N GLY A 452 -2.38 39.19 28.05
CA GLY A 452 -3.38 39.07 26.99
C GLY A 452 -3.05 39.81 25.69
N GLN A 453 -2.93 39.03 24.61
CA GLN A 453 -2.98 39.40 23.18
C GLN A 453 -2.70 38.17 22.28
N THR A 454 -2.94 36.96 22.78
CA THR A 454 -2.41 35.75 22.15
C THR A 454 -3.46 35.14 21.21
N PRO A 455 -3.14 34.87 19.93
CA PRO A 455 -4.03 34.09 19.07
C PRO A 455 -4.22 32.70 19.67
N GLU A 456 -5.47 32.23 19.69
CA GLU A 456 -5.86 30.90 20.14
C GLU A 456 -6.02 30.01 18.90
N PHE A 457 -5.26 28.92 18.84
CA PHE A 457 -5.38 27.91 17.80
C PHE A 457 -6.39 26.85 18.24
N THR A 458 -7.30 26.48 17.35
CA THR A 458 -8.27 25.42 17.56
C THR A 458 -8.19 24.45 16.39
N VAL A 459 -8.17 23.15 16.66
CA VAL A 459 -8.18 22.11 15.63
C VAL A 459 -9.53 21.42 15.61
N ASP A 460 -10.15 21.40 14.43
CA ASP A 460 -11.40 20.65 14.21
C ASP A 460 -11.05 19.25 13.68
N ILE A 461 -11.10 18.24 14.56
CA ILE A 461 -10.96 16.81 14.20
C ILE A 461 -12.34 16.12 14.13
N THR A 462 -13.39 16.70 14.72
CA THR A 462 -14.64 15.99 15.04
C THR A 462 -15.84 16.28 14.13
N LYS A 463 -15.66 16.92 12.97
CA LYS A 463 -16.79 17.24 12.06
C LYS A 463 -16.97 16.17 10.99
N THR A 464 -17.99 15.33 11.13
CA THR A 464 -18.40 14.26 10.18
C THR A 464 -18.96 14.76 8.83
N ALA A 465 -18.80 16.04 8.48
CA ALA A 465 -19.18 16.58 7.18
C ALA A 465 -17.89 16.85 6.38
N ALA A 466 -17.90 16.50 5.10
CA ALA A 466 -16.75 16.46 4.18
C ALA A 466 -15.89 17.75 4.07
N ASP A 467 -16.23 18.85 4.75
CA ASP A 467 -15.57 20.16 4.59
C ASP A 467 -14.73 20.61 5.81
N ALA A 468 -14.62 19.80 6.89
CA ALA A 468 -14.11 20.33 8.15
C ALA A 468 -13.19 19.47 9.03
N VAL A 469 -12.73 18.30 8.59
CA VAL A 469 -11.71 17.54 9.34
C VAL A 469 -10.32 17.91 8.80
N GLY A 470 -9.34 18.22 9.66
CA GLY A 470 -7.98 18.61 9.23
C GLY A 470 -7.77 20.12 9.05
N ASN A 471 -8.63 20.94 9.66
CA ASN A 471 -8.51 22.39 9.65
C ASN A 471 -7.89 22.90 10.96
N VAL A 472 -6.74 23.56 10.85
CA VAL A 472 -6.17 24.40 11.91
C VAL A 472 -6.78 25.78 11.79
N ASN A 473 -7.49 26.25 12.82
CA ASN A 473 -8.07 27.59 12.83
C ASN A 473 -7.37 28.46 13.88
N THR A 474 -7.19 29.74 13.57
CA THR A 474 -6.70 30.73 14.53
C THR A 474 -7.39 32.07 14.36
N THR A 475 -7.40 32.87 15.42
CA THR A 475 -7.96 34.23 15.40
C THR A 475 -6.87 35.24 15.74
N VAL A 476 -6.62 36.17 14.81
CA VAL A 476 -5.59 37.21 14.94
C VAL A 476 -6.24 38.57 15.22
N LYS A 477 -5.98 39.11 16.41
CA LYS A 477 -6.55 40.37 16.91
C LYS A 477 -5.56 41.53 16.77
N ASN A 478 -5.97 42.63 16.15
CA ASN A 478 -5.17 43.88 16.19
C ASN A 478 -5.77 44.89 17.15
N GLN A 479 -4.89 45.63 17.82
CA GLN A 479 -5.27 46.76 18.65
C GLN A 479 -5.23 48.05 17.85
N LYS A 480 -6.19 48.95 18.11
CA LYS A 480 -6.18 50.28 17.49
C LYS A 480 -4.92 51.04 17.88
N GLY A 481 -4.35 51.74 16.90
CA GLY A 481 -3.27 52.68 17.13
C GLY A 481 -3.72 53.83 18.04
N SER A 482 -2.80 54.37 18.83
CA SER A 482 -3.07 55.52 19.68
C SER A 482 -3.02 56.80 18.84
N THR A 483 -3.98 57.70 19.01
CA THR A 483 -3.83 59.08 18.54
C THR A 483 -2.80 59.76 19.43
N LEU A 484 -1.64 60.12 18.88
CA LEU A 484 -0.65 60.93 19.58
C LEU A 484 -1.31 62.20 20.13
N PRO A 485 -0.94 62.67 21.34
CA PRO A 485 -1.48 63.91 21.88
C PRO A 485 -1.17 65.05 20.89
N SER A 486 -2.21 65.58 20.25
CA SER A 486 -2.10 66.76 19.42
C SER A 486 -1.68 67.93 20.31
N THR A 487 -0.47 68.45 20.12
CA THR A 487 0.03 69.64 20.84
C THR A 487 -0.62 70.94 20.35
N GLY A 488 -1.81 70.85 19.76
CA GLY A 488 -2.58 71.98 19.21
C GLY A 488 -4.05 71.95 19.63
N GLY A 489 -4.36 71.51 20.86
CA GLY A 489 -5.73 71.52 21.38
C GLY A 489 -6.33 72.93 21.54
N ILE A 490 -7.60 72.98 21.96
CA ILE A 490 -8.38 74.22 22.23
C ILE A 490 -7.59 75.25 23.06
N GLY A 491 -6.70 74.81 23.96
CA GLY A 491 -5.84 75.70 24.77
C GLY A 491 -4.96 76.65 23.93
N THR A 492 -4.29 76.17 22.88
CA THR A 492 -3.48 77.02 21.99
C THR A 492 -4.34 78.01 21.21
N THR A 493 -5.55 77.61 20.78
CA THR A 493 -6.49 78.50 20.09
C THR A 493 -7.00 79.61 21.02
N ILE A 494 -7.30 79.29 22.28
CA ILE A 494 -7.68 80.28 23.30
C ILE A 494 -6.53 81.26 23.56
N PHE A 495 -5.28 80.78 23.67
CA PHE A 495 -4.12 81.67 23.85
C PHE A 495 -3.89 82.61 22.65
N TYR A 496 -4.08 82.14 21.40
CA TYR A 496 -4.00 83.01 20.23
C TYR A 496 -5.11 84.06 20.19
N VAL A 497 -6.33 83.69 20.55
CA VAL A 497 -7.47 84.63 20.58
C VAL A 497 -7.29 85.68 21.67
N ILE A 498 -6.96 85.27 22.90
CA ILE A 498 -6.74 86.20 24.02
C ILE A 498 -5.50 87.08 23.76
N GLY A 499 -4.41 86.49 23.28
CA GLY A 499 -3.19 87.21 22.90
C GLY A 499 -3.46 88.24 21.80
N GLY A 500 -4.22 87.88 20.76
CA GLY A 500 -4.64 88.79 19.71
C GLY A 500 -5.48 89.97 20.23
N ILE A 501 -6.44 89.69 21.12
CA ILE A 501 -7.26 90.73 21.76
C ILE A 501 -6.41 91.69 22.60
N LEU A 502 -5.45 91.17 23.38
CA LEU A 502 -4.56 92.00 24.20
C LEU A 502 -3.65 92.89 23.35
N VAL A 503 -3.12 92.38 22.23
CA VAL A 503 -2.31 93.18 21.29
C VAL A 503 -3.16 94.27 20.63
N LEU A 504 -4.41 93.98 20.27
CA LEU A 504 -5.33 94.99 19.73
C LEU A 504 -5.64 96.08 20.77
N ILE A 505 -5.91 95.71 22.02
CA ILE A 505 -6.16 96.66 23.12
C ILE A 505 -4.91 97.53 23.36
N ALA A 506 -3.72 96.94 23.40
CA ALA A 506 -2.47 97.67 23.54
C ALA A 506 -2.22 98.63 22.36
N GLY A 507 -2.52 98.21 21.13
CA GLY A 507 -2.44 99.05 19.93
C GLY A 507 -3.37 100.26 20.00
N VAL A 508 -4.63 100.07 20.42
CA VAL A 508 -5.61 101.15 20.58
C VAL A 508 -5.19 102.12 21.69
N LEU A 509 -4.70 101.61 22.83
CA LEU A 509 -4.18 102.43 23.93
C LEU A 509 -2.95 103.25 23.51
N LEU A 510 -2.06 102.68 22.70
CA LEU A 510 -0.87 103.37 22.23
C LEU A 510 -1.23 104.49 21.25
N VAL A 511 -2.20 104.25 20.36
CA VAL A 511 -2.72 105.27 19.42
C VAL A 511 -3.45 106.40 20.16
N THR A 512 -4.29 106.09 21.15
CA THR A 512 -4.98 107.10 21.96
C THR A 512 -4.00 107.92 22.80
N LYS A 513 -3.00 107.30 23.43
CA LYS A 513 -1.93 108.01 24.16
C LYS A 513 -1.10 108.92 23.23
N ARG A 514 -0.86 108.51 21.98
CA ARG A 514 -0.18 109.35 20.97
C ARG A 514 -1.02 110.54 20.50
N ARG A 515 -2.36 110.45 20.52
CA ARG A 515 -3.27 111.56 20.17
C ARG A 515 -3.50 112.53 21.32
N MET A 516 -3.39 112.09 22.58
CA MET A 516 -3.54 112.96 23.76
C MET A 516 -2.29 113.81 24.07
N ASN A 517 -1.14 113.46 23.49
CA ASN A 517 0.12 114.20 23.64
C ASN A 517 0.39 115.18 22.48
N LYS A 518 -0.66 115.67 21.81
CA LYS A 518 -0.57 116.72 20.79
C LYS A 518 -1.44 117.91 21.14
#